data_AF-A0A182KDX5-F1
#
_entry.id   AF-A0A182KDX5-F1
#
_cell.length_a   1.000
_cell.length_b   1.000
_cell.length_c   1.000
_cell.angle_alpha   90.00
_cell.angle_beta   90.00
_cell.angle_gamma   90.00
#
_symmetry.space_group_name_H-M   'P 1'
#
loop_
_entity.id
_entity.type
_entity.pdbx_description
1 polymer ?
#
loop_
_entity_poly.entity_id
_entity_poly.type
_entity_poly.pdbx_seq_one_letter_code
_entity_poly.pdbx_strand_id
1 'polypeptide(L)'
;ISGLIIIGVTLWTIIWKHQYISLLSTTNYVIGTYALLAAGLLAVFGGILGCCGVWLEHRGILLLYTFVLLIVFLLEIIVGGLSYLYETQIEAELQHTLNTTFMEHYGVNEQQTKAIDSMQQEFSCCGAVRFEDWRHSVWLRSRRKDLIKPTEGRLVPDSCCITVTSNCGLRDGPSNIHYTGCIYEMTDDLKYHLIILGAIGLGLSVIQVFGMVLSCCLYVKLKNVLD
;
A
#
# COMPACT_ATOMS: atom_id res chain seq x y z
N ILE A 1 -0.91 -6.92 22.32
CA ILE A 1 -2.03 -7.55 21.58
C ILE A 1 -1.99 -7.14 20.11
N SER A 2 -2.04 -5.85 19.78
CA SER A 2 -1.90 -5.35 18.39
C SER A 2 -0.71 -5.94 17.63
N GLY A 3 0.49 -5.98 18.23
CA GLY A 3 1.66 -6.59 17.60
C GLY A 3 1.50 -8.09 17.28
N LEU A 4 0.80 -8.86 18.12
CA LEU A 4 0.52 -10.28 17.85
C LEU A 4 -0.44 -10.45 16.67
N ILE A 5 -1.44 -9.56 16.55
CA ILE A 5 -2.36 -9.54 15.41
C ILE A 5 -1.60 -9.23 14.13
N ILE A 6 -0.73 -8.21 14.14
CA ILE A 6 0.10 -7.84 12.98
C ILE A 6 0.99 -9.02 12.55
N ILE A 7 1.67 -9.67 13.50
CA ILE A 7 2.50 -10.84 13.22
C ILE A 7 1.63 -11.97 12.64
N GLY A 8 0.46 -12.25 13.23
CA GLY A 8 -0.45 -13.29 12.74
C GLY A 8 -0.90 -13.06 11.31
N VAL A 9 -1.31 -11.83 10.96
CA VAL A 9 -1.68 -11.46 9.58
C VAL A 9 -0.47 -11.58 8.66
N THR A 10 0.71 -11.15 9.08
CA THR A 10 1.92 -11.19 8.26
C THR A 10 2.40 -12.62 8.01
N LEU A 11 2.30 -13.50 9.00
CA LEU A 11 2.61 -14.92 8.82
C LEU A 11 1.58 -15.59 7.93
N TRP A 12 0.30 -15.24 8.08
CA TRP A 12 -0.75 -15.74 7.20
C TRP A 12 -0.48 -15.36 5.73
N THR A 13 -0.11 -14.11 5.45
CA THR A 13 0.23 -13.68 4.09
C THR A 13 1.44 -14.42 3.55
N ILE A 14 2.51 -14.58 4.34
CA ILE A 14 3.72 -15.31 3.91
C ILE A 14 3.42 -16.78 3.60
N ILE A 15 2.68 -17.48 4.47
CA ILE A 15 2.44 -18.92 4.35
C ILE A 15 1.45 -19.24 3.23
N TRP A 16 0.30 -18.56 3.20
CA TRP A 16 -0.78 -18.89 2.26
C TRP A 16 -0.57 -18.30 0.87
N LYS A 17 0.12 -17.15 0.76
CA LYS A 17 0.40 -16.52 -0.54
C LYS A 17 1.78 -16.90 -1.09
N HIS A 18 2.53 -17.81 -0.46
CA HIS A 18 3.86 -18.22 -0.94
C HIS A 18 3.87 -18.68 -2.41
N GLN A 19 2.78 -19.31 -2.89
CA GLN A 19 2.64 -19.75 -4.28
C GLN A 19 2.36 -18.61 -5.28
N TYR A 20 1.94 -17.44 -4.80
CA TYR A 20 1.70 -16.23 -5.60
C TYR A 20 2.83 -15.20 -5.46
N ILE A 21 3.62 -15.24 -4.38
CA ILE A 21 4.77 -14.34 -4.16
C ILE A 21 5.85 -14.51 -5.24
N SER A 22 6.04 -15.73 -5.75
CA SER A 22 6.91 -16.00 -6.90
C SER A 22 6.36 -15.49 -8.23
N LEU A 23 5.05 -15.20 -8.30
CA LEU A 23 4.37 -14.67 -9.49
C LEU A 23 4.16 -13.14 -9.43
N LEU A 24 4.13 -12.56 -8.23
CA LEU A 24 3.93 -11.13 -7.94
C LEU A 24 5.23 -10.45 -7.50
N SER A 25 6.41 -10.95 -7.92
CA SER A 25 7.73 -10.55 -7.41
C SER A 25 8.14 -9.12 -7.75
N THR A 26 7.40 -8.14 -7.22
CA THR A 26 7.89 -6.79 -7.06
C THR A 26 8.66 -6.77 -5.76
N THR A 27 9.93 -6.39 -5.83
CA THR A 27 10.84 -6.26 -4.68
C THR A 27 10.17 -5.46 -3.54
N ASN A 28 9.31 -4.51 -3.89
CA ASN A 28 8.56 -3.65 -2.98
C ASN A 28 7.57 -4.42 -2.09
N TYR A 29 6.85 -5.41 -2.64
CA TYR A 29 5.90 -6.22 -1.86
C TYR A 29 6.62 -7.06 -0.79
N VAL A 30 7.79 -7.60 -1.15
CA VAL A 30 8.63 -8.38 -0.23
C VAL A 30 9.16 -7.50 0.89
N ILE A 31 9.72 -6.33 0.55
CA ILE A 31 10.22 -5.35 1.52
C ILE A 31 9.09 -4.94 2.49
N GLY A 32 7.90 -4.60 1.97
CA GLY A 32 6.76 -4.20 2.79
C GLY A 32 6.30 -5.30 3.76
N THR A 33 6.25 -6.55 3.30
CA THR A 33 5.84 -7.69 4.14
C THR A 33 6.82 -7.94 5.29
N TYR A 34 8.12 -7.91 5.04
CA TYR A 34 9.13 -8.07 6.10
C TYR A 34 9.19 -6.87 7.03
N ALA A 35 8.96 -5.65 6.52
CA ALA A 35 8.87 -4.46 7.35
C ALA A 35 7.68 -4.55 8.34
N LEU A 36 6.52 -5.02 7.89
CA LEU A 36 5.36 -5.27 8.75
C LEU A 36 5.64 -6.32 9.84
N LEU A 37 6.37 -7.38 9.50
CA LEU A 37 6.79 -8.39 10.47
C LEU A 37 7.71 -7.78 11.55
N ALA A 38 8.72 -7.01 11.12
CA ALA A 38 9.65 -6.34 12.03
C ALA A 38 8.92 -5.34 12.96
N ALA A 39 7.98 -4.56 12.41
CA ALA A 39 7.15 -3.64 13.19
C ALA A 39 6.29 -4.39 14.23
N GLY A 40 5.68 -5.52 13.84
CA GLY A 40 4.91 -6.35 14.76
C GLY A 40 5.74 -6.91 15.92
N LEU A 41 6.95 -7.41 15.64
CA LEU A 41 7.89 -7.89 16.66
C LEU A 41 8.33 -6.77 17.60
N LEU A 42 8.65 -5.60 17.05
CA LEU A 42 9.04 -4.43 17.84
C LEU A 42 7.90 -3.96 18.76
N ALA A 43 6.66 -3.99 18.27
CA ALA A 43 5.48 -3.65 19.07
C ALA A 43 5.24 -4.64 20.23
N VAL A 44 5.42 -5.94 19.99
CA VAL A 44 5.34 -6.96 21.06
C VAL A 44 6.45 -6.76 22.08
N PHE A 45 7.68 -6.58 21.63
CA PHE A 45 8.83 -6.37 22.49
C PHE A 45 8.67 -5.11 23.35
N GLY A 46 8.30 -3.97 22.74
CA GLY A 46 8.02 -2.74 23.46
C GLY A 46 6.87 -2.88 24.47
N GLY A 47 5.83 -3.64 24.13
CA GLY A 47 4.72 -3.95 25.05
C GLY A 47 5.14 -4.79 26.25
N ILE A 48 5.99 -5.80 26.06
CA ILE A 48 6.56 -6.60 27.15
C ILE A 48 7.42 -5.73 28.06
N LEU A 49 8.31 -4.90 27.50
CA LEU A 49 9.14 -3.98 28.27
C LEU A 49 8.30 -2.99 29.09
N GLY A 50 7.26 -2.42 28.49
CA GLY A 50 6.35 -1.51 29.20
C GLY A 50 5.62 -2.21 30.35
N CYS A 51 5.04 -3.39 30.09
CA CYS A 51 4.32 -4.17 31.11
C CYS A 51 5.23 -4.63 32.25
N CYS A 52 6.38 -5.21 31.92
CA CYS A 52 7.39 -5.63 32.89
C CYS A 52 7.97 -4.44 33.66
N GLY A 53 8.20 -3.31 33.01
CA GLY A 53 8.73 -2.09 33.66
C GLY A 53 7.79 -1.55 34.73
N VAL A 54 6.47 -1.56 34.46
CA VAL A 54 5.46 -1.15 35.43
C VAL A 54 5.29 -2.20 36.53
N TRP A 55 5.21 -3.49 36.18
CA TRP A 55 4.97 -4.56 37.16
C TRP A 55 6.15 -4.81 38.11
N LEU A 56 7.38 -4.79 37.57
CA LEU A 56 8.60 -5.03 38.36
C LEU A 56 9.08 -3.77 39.10
N GLU A 57 8.47 -2.60 38.84
CA GLU A 57 8.88 -1.29 39.38
C GLU A 57 10.41 -1.02 39.26
N HIS A 58 11.03 -1.59 38.22
CA HIS A 58 12.48 -1.56 38.05
C HIS A 58 12.91 -0.39 37.17
N ARG A 59 13.62 0.57 37.77
CA ARG A 59 14.10 1.82 37.13
C ARG A 59 14.81 1.58 35.79
N GLY A 60 15.65 0.55 35.70
CA GLY A 60 16.40 0.22 34.49
C GLY A 60 15.52 -0.24 33.31
N ILE A 61 14.42 -0.95 33.59
CA ILE A 61 13.51 -1.44 32.53
C ILE A 61 12.66 -0.29 32.00
N LEU A 62 12.21 0.61 32.89
CA LEU A 62 11.51 1.83 32.50
C LEU A 62 12.38 2.74 31.62
N LEU A 63 13.67 2.88 31.97
CA LEU A 63 14.62 3.66 31.17
C LEU A 63 14.84 3.04 29.78
N LEU A 64 14.98 1.71 29.70
CA LEU A 64 15.07 0.99 28.43
C LEU A 64 13.79 1.16 27.59
N TYR A 65 12.62 1.07 28.20
CA TYR A 65 11.33 1.30 27.52
C TYR A 65 11.26 2.71 26.92
N THR A 66 11.57 3.74 27.71
CA THR A 66 11.59 5.13 27.22
C THR A 66 12.60 5.32 26.09
N PHE A 67 13.78 4.70 26.17
CA PHE A 67 14.79 4.78 25.12
C PHE A 67 14.33 4.12 23.81
N VAL A 68 13.70 2.95 23.89
CA VAL A 68 13.11 2.27 22.71
C VAL A 68 12.01 3.13 22.08
N LEU A 69 11.13 3.73 22.90
CA LEU A 69 10.12 4.65 22.38
C LEU A 69 10.74 5.88 21.70
N LEU A 70 11.82 6.44 22.25
CA LEU A 70 12.50 7.57 21.64
C LEU A 70 13.06 7.21 20.25
N ILE A 71 13.71 6.06 20.11
CA ILE A 71 14.23 5.59 18.81
C ILE A 71 13.09 5.44 17.80
N VAL A 72 11.97 4.81 18.20
CA VAL A 72 10.82 4.61 17.32
C VAL A 72 10.23 5.96 16.90
N PHE A 73 10.10 6.92 17.81
CA PHE A 73 9.62 8.27 17.50
C PHE A 73 10.52 8.99 16.47
N LEU A 74 11.85 8.87 16.61
CA LEU A 74 12.79 9.43 15.63
C LEU A 74 12.65 8.76 14.27
N LEU A 75 12.45 7.44 14.23
CA LEU A 75 12.18 6.72 12.99
C LEU A 75 10.86 7.16 12.34
N GLU A 76 9.80 7.37 13.12
CA GLU A 76 8.52 7.90 12.61
C GLU A 76 8.70 9.27 11.95
N ILE A 77 9.47 10.17 12.57
CA ILE A 77 9.78 11.49 11.99
C ILE A 77 10.56 11.35 10.67
N ILE A 78 11.56 10.47 10.63
CA ILE A 78 12.36 10.25 9.41
C ILE A 78 11.47 9.69 8.30
N VAL A 79 10.67 8.66 8.60
CA VAL A 79 9.77 8.03 7.62
C VAL A 79 8.75 9.05 7.13
N GLY A 80 8.07 9.78 8.03
CA GLY A 80 7.10 10.81 7.65
C GLY A 80 7.72 11.94 6.82
N GLY A 81 8.93 12.37 7.17
CA GLY A 81 9.68 13.37 6.42
C GLY A 81 10.07 12.89 5.02
N LEU A 82 10.54 11.65 4.88
CA LEU A 82 10.83 11.05 3.58
C LEU A 82 9.54 10.92 2.74
N SER A 83 8.45 10.43 3.33
CA SER A 83 7.16 10.31 2.64
C SER A 83 6.70 11.66 2.05
N TYR A 84 6.83 12.75 2.80
CA TYR A 84 6.50 14.09 2.32
C TYR A 84 7.40 14.54 1.16
N LEU A 85 8.71 14.29 1.24
CA LEU A 85 9.66 14.66 0.18
C LEU A 85 9.41 13.88 -1.12
N TYR A 86 9.00 12.62 -1.03
CA TYR A 86 8.76 11.74 -2.18
C TYR A 86 7.36 11.85 -2.78
N GLU A 87 6.41 12.53 -2.14
CA GLU A 87 5.02 12.66 -2.60
C GLU A 87 4.93 13.12 -4.06
N THR A 88 5.70 14.15 -4.43
CA THR A 88 5.66 14.73 -5.79
C THR A 88 6.33 13.84 -6.85
N GLN A 89 7.32 13.04 -6.46
CA GLN A 89 8.02 12.13 -7.37
C GLN A 89 7.17 10.89 -7.66
N ILE A 90 6.48 10.37 -6.64
CA ILE A 90 5.63 9.19 -6.74
C ILE A 90 4.51 9.40 -7.74
N GLU A 91 3.87 10.57 -7.77
CA GLU A 91 2.81 10.84 -8.74
C GLU A 91 3.30 10.72 -10.19
N ALA A 92 4.43 11.35 -10.54
CA ALA A 92 4.96 11.33 -11.90
C ALA A 92 5.42 9.92 -12.32
N GLU A 93 6.13 9.21 -11.43
CA GLU A 93 6.57 7.83 -11.69
C GLU A 93 5.39 6.87 -11.85
N LEU A 94 4.36 7.02 -11.00
CA LEU A 94 3.16 6.22 -11.06
C LEU A 94 2.43 6.44 -12.39
N GLN A 95 2.23 7.69 -12.79
CA GLN A 95 1.59 8.04 -14.06
C GLN A 95 2.33 7.44 -15.24
N HIS A 96 3.66 7.58 -15.28
CA HIS A 96 4.48 7.03 -16.34
C HIS A 96 4.40 5.50 -16.39
N THR A 97 4.55 4.84 -15.25
CA THR A 97 4.52 3.37 -15.14
C THR A 97 3.17 2.81 -15.55
N LEU A 98 2.07 3.41 -15.07
CA LEU A 98 0.72 3.00 -15.43
C LEU A 98 0.48 3.18 -16.93
N ASN A 99 0.81 4.35 -17.49
CA ASN A 99 0.62 4.60 -18.91
C ASN A 99 1.35 3.57 -19.77
N THR A 100 2.63 3.30 -19.48
CA THR A 100 3.42 2.27 -20.18
C THR A 100 2.79 0.89 -20.02
N THR A 101 2.28 0.55 -18.83
CA THR A 101 1.62 -0.75 -18.58
C THR A 101 0.35 -0.92 -19.40
N PHE A 102 -0.51 0.11 -19.47
CA PHE A 102 -1.71 0.11 -20.32
C PHE A 102 -1.36 0.01 -21.80
N MET A 103 -0.34 0.75 -22.26
CA MET A 103 0.00 0.84 -23.68
C MET A 103 0.74 -0.38 -24.21
N GLU A 104 1.68 -0.93 -23.44
CA GLU A 104 2.63 -1.93 -23.95
C GLU A 104 2.35 -3.36 -23.44
N HIS A 105 1.77 -3.49 -22.26
CA HIS A 105 1.70 -4.77 -21.56
C HIS A 105 0.32 -5.41 -21.52
N TYR A 106 -0.74 -4.62 -21.71
CA TYR A 106 -2.11 -5.13 -21.77
C TYR A 106 -2.28 -6.13 -22.93
N GLY A 107 -2.88 -7.28 -22.67
CA GLY A 107 -3.07 -8.37 -23.63
C GLY A 107 -1.80 -9.15 -24.00
N VAL A 108 -0.63 -8.71 -23.55
CA VAL A 108 0.66 -9.40 -23.71
C VAL A 108 0.99 -10.20 -22.45
N ASN A 109 0.89 -9.56 -21.28
CA ASN A 109 1.10 -10.21 -19.99
C ASN A 109 -0.25 -10.43 -19.31
N GLU A 110 -0.61 -11.70 -19.06
CA GLU A 110 -1.90 -12.06 -18.47
C GLU A 110 -2.09 -11.49 -17.06
N GLN A 111 -1.03 -11.39 -16.26
CA GLN A 111 -1.12 -10.84 -14.90
C GLN A 111 -1.40 -9.34 -14.92
N GLN A 112 -0.67 -8.60 -15.76
CA GLN A 112 -0.89 -7.16 -15.91
C GLN A 112 -2.25 -6.86 -16.56
N THR A 113 -2.69 -7.70 -17.50
CA THR A 113 -4.03 -7.61 -18.11
C THR A 113 -5.12 -7.77 -17.06
N LYS A 114 -5.04 -8.80 -16.20
CA LYS A 114 -5.98 -9.00 -15.10
C LYS A 114 -5.95 -7.84 -14.11
N ALA A 115 -4.77 -7.32 -13.77
CA ALA A 115 -4.64 -6.19 -12.86
C ALA A 115 -5.30 -4.93 -13.44
N ILE A 116 -5.12 -4.66 -14.74
CA ILE A 116 -5.79 -3.56 -15.44
C ILE A 116 -7.30 -3.78 -15.49
N ASP A 117 -7.76 -4.99 -15.84
CA ASP A 117 -9.20 -5.30 -15.90
C ASP A 117 -9.89 -5.14 -14.53
N SER A 118 -9.21 -5.54 -13.45
CA SER A 118 -9.67 -5.31 -12.08
C SER A 118 -9.70 -3.82 -11.74
N MET A 119 -8.63 -3.08 -12.05
CA MET A 119 -8.54 -1.64 -11.81
C MET A 119 -9.67 -0.87 -12.51
N GLN A 120 -9.95 -1.20 -13.77
CA GLN A 120 -11.02 -0.55 -14.55
C GLN A 120 -12.40 -0.74 -13.94
N GLN A 121 -12.68 -1.93 -13.41
CA GLN A 121 -13.94 -2.25 -12.75
C GLN A 121 -14.03 -1.62 -11.35
N GLU A 122 -12.95 -1.70 -10.58
CA GLU A 122 -12.91 -1.22 -9.19
C GLU A 122 -12.99 0.32 -9.12
N PHE A 123 -12.26 1.00 -10.00
CA PHE A 123 -12.23 2.46 -10.06
C PHE A 123 -13.18 3.06 -11.10
N SER A 124 -14.00 2.24 -11.77
CA SER A 124 -14.98 2.73 -12.76
C SER A 124 -14.34 3.65 -13.82
N CYS A 125 -13.24 3.19 -14.41
CA CYS A 125 -12.37 3.96 -15.31
C CYS A 125 -12.02 3.18 -16.59
N CYS A 126 -11.54 3.87 -17.63
CA CYS A 126 -11.12 3.24 -18.87
C CYS A 126 -9.89 3.91 -19.50
N GLY A 127 -8.87 3.09 -19.78
CA GLY A 127 -7.58 3.57 -20.30
C GLY A 127 -6.74 4.25 -19.22
N ALA A 128 -5.53 4.67 -19.59
CA ALA A 128 -4.60 5.28 -18.64
C ALA A 128 -5.06 6.68 -18.25
N VAL A 129 -5.16 7.57 -19.25
CA VAL A 129 -5.61 8.96 -19.13
C VAL A 129 -7.03 9.11 -19.66
N ARG A 130 -7.40 8.33 -20.69
CA ARG A 130 -8.74 8.32 -21.31
C ARG A 130 -8.99 7.02 -22.07
N PHE A 131 -10.25 6.75 -22.42
CA PHE A 131 -10.60 5.53 -23.13
C PHE A 131 -9.98 5.45 -24.54
N GLU A 132 -9.69 6.57 -25.21
CA GLU A 132 -9.08 6.57 -26.53
C GLU A 132 -7.63 6.09 -26.52
N ASP A 133 -6.98 6.00 -25.36
CA ASP A 133 -5.61 5.50 -25.25
C ASP A 133 -5.49 4.06 -25.78
N TRP A 134 -6.58 3.28 -25.71
CA TRP A 134 -6.67 1.96 -26.32
C TRP A 134 -6.40 1.96 -27.82
N ARG A 135 -6.66 3.07 -28.54
CA ARG A 135 -6.32 3.22 -29.97
C ARG A 135 -4.82 3.21 -30.23
N HIS A 136 -4.04 3.58 -29.23
CA HIS A 136 -2.58 3.66 -29.32
C HIS A 136 -1.88 2.46 -28.69
N SER A 137 -2.59 1.64 -27.91
CA SER A 137 -2.02 0.47 -27.26
C SER A 137 -1.59 -0.61 -28.24
N VAL A 138 -0.57 -1.37 -27.85
CA VAL A 138 -0.09 -2.55 -28.58
C VAL A 138 -1.21 -3.58 -28.72
N TRP A 139 -2.08 -3.71 -27.72
CA TRP A 139 -3.22 -4.63 -27.77
C TRP A 139 -4.15 -4.39 -28.96
N LEU A 140 -4.52 -3.13 -29.24
CA LEU A 140 -5.42 -2.83 -30.35
C LEU A 140 -4.70 -2.68 -31.70
N ARG A 141 -3.47 -2.13 -31.69
CA ARG A 141 -2.71 -1.88 -32.92
C ARG A 141 -2.00 -3.10 -33.47
N SER A 142 -1.68 -4.09 -32.63
CA SER A 142 -0.86 -5.22 -33.06
C SER A 142 -1.63 -6.11 -34.03
N ARG A 143 -0.98 -6.39 -35.19
CA ARG A 143 -1.47 -7.37 -36.18
C ARG A 143 -1.00 -8.80 -35.89
N ARG A 144 -0.22 -9.01 -34.82
CA ARG A 144 0.31 -10.31 -34.42
C ARG A 144 -0.71 -11.10 -33.59
N LYS A 145 -1.56 -11.86 -34.29
CA LYS A 145 -2.56 -12.77 -33.68
C LYS A 145 -1.94 -13.97 -32.94
N ASP A 146 -0.64 -14.20 -33.13
CA ASP A 146 0.16 -15.26 -32.50
C ASP A 146 0.62 -14.91 -31.07
N LEU A 147 0.68 -13.61 -30.72
CA LEU A 147 1.20 -13.13 -29.43
C LEU A 147 0.15 -12.45 -28.56
N ILE A 148 -0.95 -11.96 -29.14
CA ILE A 148 -1.97 -11.16 -28.44
C ILE A 148 -3.34 -11.74 -28.75
N LYS A 149 -4.20 -11.87 -27.72
CA LYS A 149 -5.57 -12.35 -27.89
C LYS A 149 -6.33 -11.45 -28.87
N PRO A 150 -7.05 -12.02 -29.86
CA PRO A 150 -7.79 -11.22 -30.82
C PRO A 150 -8.80 -10.32 -30.11
N THR A 151 -8.84 -9.06 -30.54
CA THR A 151 -9.75 -8.04 -30.00
C THR A 151 -11.20 -8.26 -30.44
N GLU A 152 -11.45 -9.14 -31.41
CA GLU A 152 -12.80 -9.44 -31.95
C GLU A 152 -13.56 -8.18 -32.40
N GLY A 153 -12.84 -7.13 -32.79
CA GLY A 153 -13.42 -5.83 -33.18
C GLY A 153 -13.72 -4.89 -32.02
N ARG A 154 -13.40 -5.26 -30.77
CA ARG A 154 -13.54 -4.39 -29.60
C ARG A 154 -12.63 -3.17 -29.72
N LEU A 155 -13.16 -2.01 -29.39
CA LEU A 155 -12.45 -0.72 -29.36
C LEU A 155 -11.76 -0.49 -28.01
N VAL A 156 -12.32 -1.07 -26.96
CA VAL A 156 -11.82 -1.05 -25.58
C VAL A 156 -12.02 -2.43 -24.94
N PRO A 157 -11.31 -2.77 -23.84
CA PRO A 157 -11.62 -3.94 -23.04
C PRO A 157 -13.05 -3.97 -22.50
N ASP A 158 -13.61 -5.17 -22.33
CA ASP A 158 -14.96 -5.32 -21.72
C ASP A 158 -14.99 -4.86 -20.25
N SER A 159 -13.83 -4.84 -19.58
CA SER A 159 -13.63 -4.28 -18.24
C SER A 159 -13.83 -2.76 -18.16
N CYS A 160 -13.81 -2.04 -19.30
CA CYS A 160 -14.19 -0.62 -19.36
C CYS A 160 -15.70 -0.39 -19.27
N CYS A 161 -16.51 -1.42 -19.45
CA CYS A 161 -17.95 -1.28 -19.58
C CYS A 161 -18.62 -1.08 -18.22
N ILE A 162 -19.61 -0.19 -18.17
CA ILE A 162 -20.44 0.06 -16.99
C ILE A 162 -21.14 -1.22 -16.55
N THR A 163 -21.63 -1.99 -17.53
CA THR A 163 -22.13 -3.35 -17.33
C THR A 163 -21.24 -4.30 -18.10
N VAL A 164 -20.42 -5.06 -17.38
CA VAL A 164 -19.47 -5.99 -17.97
C VAL A 164 -20.22 -7.17 -18.57
N THR A 165 -20.34 -7.18 -19.90
CA THR A 165 -20.89 -8.29 -20.68
C THR A 165 -19.93 -8.63 -21.81
N SER A 166 -19.95 -9.89 -22.26
CA SER A 166 -19.13 -10.29 -23.40
C SER A 166 -19.34 -9.38 -24.60
N ASN A 167 -18.24 -8.84 -25.14
CA ASN A 167 -18.21 -7.96 -26.31
C ASN A 167 -18.91 -6.61 -26.13
N CYS A 168 -19.10 -6.13 -24.91
CA CYS A 168 -19.60 -4.77 -24.68
C CYS A 168 -18.64 -3.70 -25.22
N GLY A 169 -17.33 -3.98 -25.23
CA GLY A 169 -16.27 -3.09 -25.72
C GLY A 169 -16.28 -2.85 -27.23
N LEU A 170 -17.24 -3.44 -27.98
CA LEU A 170 -17.48 -3.14 -29.40
C LEU A 170 -17.99 -1.71 -29.63
N ARG A 171 -18.56 -1.06 -28.61
CA ARG A 171 -19.13 0.29 -28.70
C ARG A 171 -18.58 1.18 -27.58
N ASP A 172 -17.99 2.31 -27.93
CA ASP A 172 -17.38 3.26 -26.99
C ASP A 172 -18.34 4.40 -26.58
N GLY A 173 -19.66 4.13 -26.55
CA GLY A 173 -20.66 5.13 -26.20
C GLY A 173 -20.66 5.53 -24.70
N PRO A 174 -21.10 6.76 -24.37
CA PRO A 174 -21.01 7.29 -23.00
C PRO A 174 -21.93 6.58 -21.99
N SER A 175 -22.96 5.89 -22.46
CA SER A 175 -23.84 5.06 -21.63
C SER A 175 -23.37 3.61 -21.49
N ASN A 176 -22.23 3.25 -22.11
CA ASN A 176 -21.76 1.88 -22.19
C ASN A 176 -20.41 1.69 -21.49
N ILE A 177 -19.53 2.69 -21.53
CA ILE A 177 -18.17 2.62 -20.97
C ILE A 177 -17.87 3.81 -20.07
N HIS A 178 -16.91 3.63 -19.18
CA HIS A 178 -16.32 4.73 -18.41
C HIS A 178 -15.40 5.57 -19.30
N TYR A 179 -15.46 6.90 -19.20
CA TYR A 179 -14.65 7.82 -20.01
C TYR A 179 -13.42 8.35 -19.24
N THR A 180 -13.46 8.27 -17.91
CA THR A 180 -12.40 8.75 -17.03
C THR A 180 -11.19 7.83 -17.08
N GLY A 181 -9.98 8.39 -17.15
CA GLY A 181 -8.74 7.62 -17.10
C GLY A 181 -8.44 7.09 -15.70
N CYS A 182 -7.93 5.86 -15.63
CA CYS A 182 -7.64 5.18 -14.38
C CYS A 182 -6.52 5.83 -13.55
N ILE A 183 -5.62 6.58 -14.19
CA ILE A 183 -4.56 7.32 -13.50
C ILE A 183 -5.15 8.32 -12.49
N TYR A 184 -6.23 9.01 -12.85
CA TYR A 184 -6.81 10.04 -11.98
C TYR A 184 -7.47 9.42 -10.76
N GLU A 185 -8.33 8.43 -10.98
CA GLU A 185 -9.04 7.71 -9.91
C GLU A 185 -8.07 7.00 -8.97
N MET A 186 -7.06 6.31 -9.51
CA MET A 186 -6.05 5.62 -8.70
C MET A 186 -5.17 6.60 -7.91
N THR A 187 -4.83 7.76 -8.48
CA THR A 187 -4.04 8.76 -7.78
C THR A 187 -4.84 9.40 -6.64
N ASP A 188 -6.13 9.66 -6.85
CA ASP A 188 -6.99 10.23 -5.82
C ASP A 188 -7.21 9.24 -4.66
N ASP A 189 -7.49 7.97 -4.99
CA ASP A 189 -7.63 6.91 -3.98
C ASP A 189 -6.33 6.70 -3.19
N LEU A 190 -5.18 6.70 -3.86
CA LEU A 190 -3.87 6.62 -3.21
C LEU A 190 -3.64 7.80 -2.26
N LYS A 191 -3.94 9.04 -2.69
CA LYS A 191 -3.82 10.24 -1.85
C LYS A 191 -4.72 10.16 -0.62
N TYR A 192 -5.96 9.73 -0.79
CA TYR A 192 -6.89 9.55 0.31
C TYR A 192 -6.36 8.56 1.35
N HIS A 193 -5.86 7.40 0.90
CA HIS A 193 -5.25 6.42 1.78
C HIS A 193 -3.96 6.92 2.45
N LEU A 194 -3.11 7.67 1.75
CA LEU A 194 -1.92 8.29 2.33
C LEU A 194 -2.27 9.30 3.44
N ILE A 195 -3.33 10.10 3.27
CA ILE A 195 -3.82 11.02 4.29
C ILE A 195 -4.25 10.25 5.55
N ILE A 196 -4.99 9.14 5.39
CA ILE A 196 -5.39 8.29 6.51
C ILE A 196 -4.17 7.72 7.24
N LEU A 197 -3.19 7.19 6.49
CA LEU A 197 -1.96 6.66 7.08
C LEU A 197 -1.18 7.74 7.84
N GLY A 198 -1.11 8.96 7.29
CA GLY A 198 -0.51 10.11 7.95
C GLY A 198 -1.23 10.47 9.26
N ALA A 199 -2.57 10.46 9.27
CA ALA A 199 -3.35 10.71 10.48
C ALA A 199 -3.13 9.63 11.56
N ILE A 200 -3.06 8.35 11.17
CA ILE A 200 -2.74 7.25 12.08
C ILE A 200 -1.34 7.41 12.65
N GLY A 201 -0.34 7.71 11.81
CA GLY A 201 1.04 7.95 12.22
C GLY A 201 1.14 9.08 13.25
N LEU A 202 0.51 10.23 12.98
CA LEU A 202 0.48 11.34 13.93
C LEU A 202 -0.16 10.95 15.27
N GLY A 203 -1.26 10.19 15.23
CA GLY A 203 -1.90 9.67 16.44
C GLY A 203 -0.98 8.76 17.26
N LEU A 204 -0.24 7.87 16.60
CA LEU A 204 0.76 7.00 17.24
C LEU A 204 1.88 7.81 17.88
N SER A 205 2.41 8.81 17.18
CA SER A 205 3.44 9.70 17.71
C SER A 205 2.98 10.42 18.99
N VAL A 206 1.73 10.90 19.03
CA VAL A 206 1.16 11.53 20.24
C VAL A 206 1.07 10.52 21.38
N ILE A 207 0.53 9.33 21.15
CA ILE A 207 0.42 8.26 22.16
C ILE A 207 1.80 7.88 22.71
N GLN A 208 2.80 7.82 21.84
CA GLN A 208 4.18 7.51 22.20
C GLN A 208 4.79 8.57 23.12
N VAL A 209 4.56 9.86 22.84
CA VAL A 209 4.99 10.96 23.71
C VAL A 209 4.34 10.84 25.09
N PHE A 210 3.04 10.54 25.16
CA PHE A 210 2.37 10.27 26.44
C PHE A 210 3.00 9.09 27.17
N GLY A 211 3.32 8.00 26.47
CA GLY A 211 4.02 6.85 27.03
C GLY A 211 5.38 7.21 27.62
N MET A 212 6.16 8.04 26.93
CA MET A 212 7.45 8.53 27.43
C MET A 212 7.28 9.40 28.68
N VAL A 213 6.33 10.34 28.68
CA VAL A 213 6.05 11.21 29.84
C VAL A 213 5.65 10.38 31.05
N LEU A 214 4.71 9.45 30.89
CA LEU A 214 4.26 8.57 31.99
C LEU A 214 5.38 7.69 32.52
N SER A 215 6.22 7.12 31.63
CA SER A 215 7.38 6.33 32.04
C SER A 215 8.39 7.17 32.83
N CYS A 216 8.68 8.40 32.39
CA CYS A 216 9.55 9.33 33.10
C CYS A 216 8.99 9.73 34.47
N CYS A 217 7.69 10.03 34.56
CA CYS A 217 7.02 10.33 35.82
C CYS A 217 7.13 9.15 36.80
N LEU A 218 6.89 7.93 36.33
CA LEU A 218 7.01 6.73 37.15
C LEU A 218 8.46 6.48 37.59
N TYR A 219 9.43 6.68 36.68
CA TYR A 219 10.85 6.59 37.00
C TYR A 219 11.25 7.56 38.12
N VAL A 220 10.84 8.84 38.05
CA VAL A 220 11.13 9.84 39.08
C VAL A 220 10.46 9.49 40.40
N LYS A 221 9.21 9.02 40.37
CA LYS A 221 8.52 8.58 41.59
C LYS A 221 9.26 7.42 42.27
N LEU A 222 9.66 6.41 41.50
CA LEU A 222 10.47 5.30 42.01
C LEU A 222 11.84 5.76 42.49
N LYS A 223 12.42 6.80 41.85
CA LYS A 223 13.66 7.42 42.31
C LYS A 223 13.54 7.94 43.73
N ASN A 224 12.52 8.74 43.99
CA ASN A 224 12.32 9.40 45.27
C ASN A 224 11.89 8.47 46.41
N VAL A 225 11.46 7.23 46.12
CA VAL A 225 11.01 6.26 47.15
C VAL A 225 12.15 5.39 47.67
N LEU A 226 13.17 5.06 46.86
CA LEU A 226 14.31 4.25 47.33
C LEU A 226 15.56 5.07 47.69
N ASP A 227 15.63 6.35 47.33
CA ASP A 227 16.73 7.26 47.68
C ASP A 227 16.34 8.09 48.92
#